data_AF-A0A950A5V1-F1
#
_entry.id   AF-A0A950A5V1-F1
#
_cell.length_a   1.000
_cell.length_b   1.000
_cell.length_c   1.000
_cell.angle_alpha   90.00
_cell.angle_beta   90.00
_cell.angle_gamma   90.00
#
_symmetry.space_group_name_H-M   'P 1'
#
loop_
_entity.id
_entity.type
_entity.pdbx_description
1 polymer ?
#
loop_
_entity_poly.entity_id
_entity_poly.type
_entity_poly.pdbx_seq_one_letter_code
_entity_poly.pdbx_strand_id
1 'polypeptide(L)'
;MLIVRYGIGAVMVLGGLVMLIISPSGLGVEGFAMAVGGGLSVLLINFLFRLGVEGDRERQEEERARDYFDEHGVWPDEDDQPKGRTWVLPPGVKTYEEEQTERKRRQEQAERERRQE
;
A
#
# COMPACT_ATOMS: atom_id res chain seq x y z
N MET A 1 -25.86 6.84 -2.14
CA MET A 1 -25.55 5.42 -2.44
C MET A 1 -25.24 4.56 -1.21
N LEU A 2 -25.28 5.10 0.02
CA LEU A 2 -25.05 4.31 1.24
C LEU A 2 -26.14 3.26 1.48
N ILE A 3 -27.41 3.60 1.22
CA ILE A 3 -28.56 2.69 1.37
C ILE A 3 -28.42 1.44 0.50
N VAL A 4 -27.98 1.58 -0.76
CA VAL A 4 -27.82 0.42 -1.66
C VAL A 4 -26.66 -0.48 -1.19
N ARG A 5 -25.57 0.13 -0.71
CA ARG A 5 -24.34 -0.60 -0.33
C ARG A 5 -24.43 -1.29 1.03
N TYR A 6 -25.07 -0.64 2.00
CA TYR A 6 -25.16 -1.16 3.37
C TYR A 6 -26.54 -1.72 3.71
N GLY A 7 -27.56 -1.43 2.90
CA GLY A 7 -28.94 -1.81 3.18
C GLY A 7 -29.16 -3.32 3.24
N ILE A 8 -28.62 -4.08 2.29
CA ILE A 8 -28.80 -5.55 2.25
C ILE A 8 -28.16 -6.18 3.50
N GLY A 9 -26.90 -5.86 3.79
CA GLY A 9 -26.22 -6.40 4.98
C GLY A 9 -26.87 -5.98 6.29
N ALA A 10 -27.29 -4.71 6.42
CA ALA A 10 -27.98 -4.22 7.60
C ALA A 10 -29.35 -4.91 7.80
N VAL A 11 -30.11 -5.11 6.72
CA VAL A 11 -31.39 -5.83 6.76
C VAL A 11 -31.19 -7.29 7.18
N MET A 12 -30.13 -7.95 6.71
CA MET A 12 -29.81 -9.32 7.14
C MET A 12 -29.47 -9.40 8.63
N VAL A 13 -28.66 -8.47 9.14
CA VAL A 13 -28.32 -8.41 10.57
C VAL A 13 -29.56 -8.12 11.42
N LEU A 14 -30.39 -7.17 11.00
CA LEU A 14 -31.65 -6.85 11.67
C LEU A 14 -32.63 -8.02 11.64
N GLY A 15 -32.74 -8.73 10.52
CA GLY A 15 -33.56 -9.93 10.38
C GLY A 15 -33.14 -11.05 11.33
N GLY A 16 -31.82 -11.27 11.48
CA GLY A 16 -31.28 -12.19 12.47
C GLY A 16 -31.65 -11.78 13.90
N LEU A 17 -31.48 -10.50 14.23
CA LEU A 17 -31.80 -9.96 15.55
C LEU A 17 -33.30 -10.13 15.89
N VAL A 18 -34.18 -9.87 14.92
CA VAL A 18 -35.63 -10.08 15.04
C VAL A 18 -35.95 -11.56 15.29
N MET A 19 -35.26 -12.48 14.60
CA MET A 19 -35.49 -13.91 14.79
C MET A 19 -35.11 -14.39 16.19
N LEU A 20 -34.03 -13.83 16.76
CA LEU A 20 -33.60 -14.10 18.14
C LEU A 20 -34.63 -13.60 19.17
N ILE A 21 -35.26 -12.44 18.92
CA ILE A 21 -36.30 -11.86 19.77
C ILE A 21 -37.56 -12.72 19.77
N ILE A 22 -37.96 -13.23 18.60
CA ILE A 22 -39.19 -14.03 18.44
C ILE A 22 -39.00 -15.46 18.95
N SER A 23 -37.82 -16.05 18.75
CA SER A 23 -37.53 -17.43 19.14
C SER A 23 -36.14 -17.53 19.79
N PRO A 24 -36.04 -17.40 21.12
CA PRO A 24 -34.76 -17.36 21.81
C PRO A 24 -33.99 -18.69 21.85
N SER A 25 -34.60 -19.81 21.43
CA SER A 25 -34.03 -21.15 21.53
C SER A 25 -34.13 -21.93 20.22
N GLY A 26 -33.19 -22.85 20.00
CA GLY A 26 -33.15 -23.71 18.81
C GLY A 26 -33.03 -22.92 17.51
N LEU A 27 -34.10 -22.93 16.72
CA LEU A 27 -34.15 -22.37 15.36
C LEU A 27 -33.83 -20.87 15.29
N GLY A 28 -34.18 -20.08 16.31
CA GLY A 28 -33.87 -18.65 16.28
C GLY A 28 -32.39 -18.33 16.52
N VAL A 29 -31.65 -19.18 17.26
CA VAL A 29 -30.19 -19.02 17.41
C VAL A 29 -29.47 -19.42 16.12
N GLU A 30 -29.91 -20.50 15.48
CA GLU A 30 -29.37 -20.95 14.19
C GLU A 30 -29.63 -19.92 13.08
N GLY A 31 -30.86 -19.44 12.98
CA GLY A 31 -31.23 -18.42 12.00
C GLY A 31 -30.57 -17.06 12.28
N PHE A 32 -30.38 -16.69 13.55
CA PHE A 32 -29.58 -15.53 13.93
C PHE A 32 -28.14 -15.66 13.44
N ALA A 33 -27.48 -16.79 13.72
CA ALA A 33 -26.08 -17.01 13.33
C ALA A 33 -25.91 -16.95 11.81
N MET A 34 -26.82 -17.56 11.05
CA MET A 34 -26.79 -17.53 9.58
C MET A 34 -27.04 -16.12 9.03
N ALA A 35 -28.07 -15.43 9.53
CA ALA A 35 -28.45 -14.11 9.01
C ALA A 35 -27.43 -13.02 9.37
N VAL A 36 -26.95 -13.01 10.62
CA VAL A 36 -25.91 -12.07 11.07
C VAL A 36 -24.57 -12.41 10.43
N GLY A 37 -24.19 -13.70 10.34
CA GLY A 37 -22.97 -14.12 9.67
C GLY A 37 -22.95 -13.68 8.20
N GLY A 38 -24.02 -14.00 7.46
CA GLY A 38 -24.15 -13.57 6.05
C GLY A 38 -24.18 -12.05 5.89
N GLY A 39 -24.93 -11.35 6.74
CA GLY A 39 -25.00 -9.89 6.72
C GLY A 39 -23.64 -9.23 6.99
N LEU A 40 -22.91 -9.71 8.00
CA LEU A 40 -21.56 -9.23 8.30
C LEU A 40 -20.57 -9.53 7.17
N SER A 41 -20.63 -10.70 6.53
CA SER A 41 -19.81 -11.02 5.37
C SER A 41 -20.05 -10.04 4.21
N VAL A 42 -21.32 -9.72 3.90
CA VAL A 42 -21.67 -8.75 2.85
C VAL A 42 -21.15 -7.35 3.17
N LEU A 43 -21.29 -6.91 4.43
CA LEU A 43 -20.77 -5.62 4.89
C LEU A 43 -19.24 -5.57 4.82
N LEU A 44 -18.56 -6.65 5.24
CA LEU A 44 -17.11 -6.77 5.18
C LEU A 44 -16.59 -6.72 3.75
N ILE A 45 -17.22 -7.45 2.82
CA ILE A 45 -16.83 -7.43 1.41
C ILE A 45 -16.99 -6.01 0.84
N ASN A 46 -18.10 -5.33 1.12
CA ASN A 46 -18.28 -3.93 0.70
C ASN A 46 -17.20 -3.00 1.27
N PHE A 47 -16.79 -3.24 2.51
CA PHE A 47 -15.72 -2.47 3.15
C PHE A 47 -14.36 -2.71 2.48
N LEU A 48 -14.00 -3.97 2.22
CA LEU A 48 -12.75 -4.31 1.54
C LEU A 48 -12.68 -3.76 0.12
N PHE A 49 -13.81 -3.80 -0.63
CA PHE A 49 -13.89 -3.17 -1.94
C PHE A 49 -13.60 -1.68 -1.89
N ARG A 50 -14.06 -0.97 -0.86
CA ARG A 50 -13.78 0.46 -0.71
C ARG A 50 -12.29 0.71 -0.51
N LEU A 51 -11.65 -0.04 0.39
CA LEU A 51 -10.21 0.08 0.62
C LEU A 51 -9.41 -0.20 -0.67
N GLY A 52 -9.82 -1.20 -1.45
CA GLY A 52 -9.18 -1.51 -2.74
C GLY A 52 -9.32 -0.41 -3.78
N VAL A 53 -10.50 0.21 -3.88
CA VAL A 53 -10.76 1.31 -4.83
C VAL A 53 -9.99 2.58 -4.44
N GLU A 54 -9.79 2.82 -3.15
CA GLU A 54 -9.02 3.97 -2.66
C GLU A 54 -7.53 3.83 -3.06
N GLY A 55 -6.96 2.62 -2.96
CA GLY A 55 -5.61 2.33 -3.43
C GLY A 55 -5.46 2.33 -4.96
N ASP A 56 -6.54 2.10 -5.72
CA ASP A 56 -6.50 2.20 -7.19
C ASP A 56 -6.26 3.65 -7.64
N ARG A 57 -6.75 4.64 -6.90
CA ARG A 57 -6.48 6.05 -7.21
C ARG A 57 -5.01 6.42 -7.08
N GLU A 58 -4.34 5.95 -6.03
CA GLU A 58 -2.91 6.19 -5.84
C GLU A 58 -2.09 5.58 -6.99
N ARG A 59 -2.45 4.37 -7.44
CA ARG A 59 -1.81 3.73 -8.59
C ARG A 59 -2.00 4.53 -9.87
N GLN A 60 -3.21 5.04 -10.11
CA GLN A 60 -3.52 5.88 -11.27
C GLN A 60 -2.79 7.23 -11.22
N GLU A 61 -2.60 7.79 -10.03
CA GLU A 61 -1.81 9.02 -9.84
C GLU A 61 -0.33 8.77 -10.11
N GLU A 62 0.23 7.66 -9.64
CA GLU A 62 1.60 7.25 -9.94
C GLU A 62 1.81 6.98 -11.44
N GLU A 63 0.86 6.29 -12.09
CA GLU A 63 0.92 5.99 -13.52
C GLU A 63 0.91 7.28 -14.35
N ARG A 64 0.07 8.26 -13.98
CA ARG A 64 0.09 9.60 -14.61
C ARG A 64 1.39 10.37 -14.36
N ALA A 65 1.99 10.24 -13.18
CA ALA A 65 3.25 10.90 -12.88
C ALA A 65 4.41 10.30 -13.72
N ARG A 66 4.37 9.00 -14.00
CA ARG A 66 5.30 8.32 -14.91
C ARG A 66 5.11 8.79 -16.35
N ASP A 67 3.87 8.83 -16.84
CA ASP A 67 3.57 9.35 -18.18
C ASP A 67 4.08 10.79 -18.36
N TYR A 68 3.88 11.63 -17.33
CA TYR A 68 4.40 13.00 -17.32
C TYR A 68 5.93 13.04 -17.36
N PHE A 69 6.60 12.20 -16.57
CA PHE A 69 8.06 12.11 -16.55
C PHE A 69 8.62 11.64 -17.90
N ASP A 70 7.99 10.66 -18.55
CA ASP A 70 8.42 10.18 -19.86
C ASP A 70 8.27 11.27 -20.94
N GLU A 71 7.25 12.13 -20.85
CA GLU A 71 7.03 13.24 -21.79
C GLU A 71 7.92 14.47 -21.50
N HIS A 72 8.11 14.84 -20.23
CA HIS A 72 8.74 16.10 -19.84
C HIS A 72 10.18 15.94 -19.31
N GLY A 73 10.57 14.72 -18.93
CA GLY A 73 11.87 14.42 -18.33
C GLY A 73 12.06 14.95 -16.90
N VAL A 74 10.99 15.44 -16.27
CA VAL A 74 10.98 15.98 -14.90
C VAL A 74 9.79 15.41 -14.14
N TRP A 75 9.94 15.14 -12.84
CA TRP A 75 8.84 14.63 -12.03
C TRP A 75 7.86 15.77 -11.68
N PRO A 76 6.54 15.57 -11.70
CA PRO A 76 5.57 16.67 -11.53
C PRO A 76 5.66 17.39 -10.18
N ASP A 77 6.16 16.72 -9.13
CA ASP A 77 6.30 17.30 -7.78
C ASP A 77 7.72 17.82 -7.46
N GLU A 78 8.64 17.76 -8.42
CA GLU A 78 10.05 18.12 -8.18
C GLU A 78 10.25 19.63 -7.93
N ASP A 79 9.36 20.46 -8.50
CA ASP A 79 9.39 21.92 -8.35
C ASP A 79 8.83 22.41 -7.00
N ASP A 80 7.98 21.63 -6.34
CA ASP A 80 7.35 22.00 -5.05
C ASP A 80 8.13 21.45 -3.84
N GLN A 81 9.22 20.71 -4.08
CA GLN A 81 10.12 20.32 -2.99
C GLN A 81 10.82 21.57 -2.44
N PRO A 82 10.71 21.87 -1.12
CA PRO A 82 11.47 22.95 -0.53
C PRO A 82 12.96 22.65 -0.73
N LYS A 83 13.62 23.45 -1.58
CA LYS A 83 15.05 23.37 -1.96
C LYS A 83 16.04 23.54 -0.78
N GLY A 84 15.59 23.37 0.46
CA GLY A 84 16.28 23.76 1.68
C GLY A 84 16.94 22.65 2.49
N ARG A 85 16.81 21.36 2.11
CA ARG A 85 17.55 20.28 2.80
C ARG A 85 18.69 19.78 1.94
N THR A 86 19.85 20.40 2.10
CA THR A 86 21.12 19.79 1.70
C THR A 86 21.33 18.56 2.58
N TRP A 87 20.97 17.40 2.07
CA TRP A 87 21.25 16.13 2.74
C TRP A 87 22.76 15.90 2.73
N VAL A 88 23.39 16.06 3.89
CA VAL A 88 24.79 15.72 4.10
C VAL A 88 24.85 14.31 4.68
N LEU A 89 25.65 13.45 4.06
CA LEU A 89 25.91 12.11 4.59
C LEU A 89 26.56 12.23 5.98
N PRO A 90 26.17 11.39 6.95
CA PRO A 90 26.87 11.32 8.23
C PRO A 90 28.36 11.05 8.02
N PRO A 91 29.24 11.62 8.85
CA PRO A 91 30.67 11.41 8.72
C PRO A 91 31.00 9.91 8.83
N GLY A 92 31.73 9.39 7.83
CA GLY A 92 32.15 7.98 7.76
C GLY A 92 31.30 7.07 6.88
N VAL A 93 30.17 7.55 6.33
CA VAL A 93 29.42 6.81 5.30
C VAL A 93 30.12 6.99 3.96
N LYS A 94 30.68 5.89 3.43
CA LYS A 94 31.26 5.89 2.09
C LYS A 94 30.16 5.80 1.05
N THR A 95 30.23 6.64 0.03
CA THR A 95 29.39 6.49 -1.16
C THR A 95 29.84 5.30 -1.99
N TYR A 96 28.93 4.76 -2.80
CA TYR A 96 29.24 3.67 -3.72
C TYR A 96 30.40 4.00 -4.67
N GLU A 97 30.45 5.25 -5.13
CA GLU A 97 31.52 5.74 -6.02
C GLU A 97 32.90 5.75 -5.34
N GLU A 98 32.95 6.16 -4.07
CA GLU A 98 34.18 6.14 -3.27
C GLU A 98 34.68 4.70 -3.06
N GLU A 99 33.78 3.76 -2.74
CA GLU A 99 34.15 2.35 -2.60
C GLU A 99 34.70 1.75 -3.90
N GLN A 100 34.08 2.07 -5.04
CA GLN A 100 34.53 1.58 -6.34
C GLN A 100 35.91 2.15 -6.71
N THR A 101 36.14 3.43 -6.41
CA THR A 101 37.43 4.07 -6.65
C THR A 101 38.53 3.43 -5.81
N GLU A 102 38.26 3.14 -4.53
CA GLU A 102 39.20 2.42 -3.67
C GLU A 102 39.49 1.00 -4.17
N ARG A 103 38.46 0.27 -4.61
CA ARG A 103 38.62 -1.07 -5.19
C ARG A 103 39.51 -1.03 -6.42
N LYS A 104 39.27 -0.07 -7.32
CA LYS A 104 40.07 0.11 -8.53
C LYS A 104 41.54 0.43 -8.20
N ARG A 105 41.79 1.33 -7.25
CA ARG A 105 43.17 1.64 -6.80
C ARG A 105 43.88 0.42 -6.21
N ARG A 106 43.18 -0.39 -5.40
CA ARG A 106 43.75 -1.65 -4.86
C ARG A 106 44.09 -2.64 -5.97
N GLN A 107 43.23 -2.75 -6.98
CA GLN A 107 43.48 -3.63 -8.13
C GLN A 107 44.69 -3.16 -8.94
N GLU A 108 44.78 -1.87 -9.24
CA GLU A 108 45.92 -1.29 -9.96
C GLU A 108 47.24 -1.45 -9.18
N GLN A 109 47.22 -1.32 -7.86
CA GLN A 109 48.39 -1.56 -7.01
C GLN A 109 48.82 -3.03 -7.03
N ALA A 110 47.88 -3.96 -6.85
CA ALA A 110 48.17 -5.39 -6.90
C ALA A 110 48.61 -5.87 -8.30
N GLU A 111 48.20 -5.18 -9.36
CA GLU A 111 48.68 -5.44 -10.72
C GLU A 111 50.12 -4.92 -10.92
N ARG A 112 50.44 -3.74 -10.37
CA ARG A 112 51.80 -3.18 -10.43
C ARG A 112 52.80 -4.04 -9.68
N GLU A 113 52.43 -4.54 -8.50
CA GLU A 113 53.28 -5.44 -7.70
C GLU A 113 53.57 -6.74 -8.47
N ARG A 114 52.55 -7.35 -9.09
CA ARG A 114 52.73 -8.54 -9.93
C ARG A 114 53.53 -8.34 -11.21
N ARG A 115 53.68 -7.11 -11.70
CA ARG A 115 54.55 -6.79 -12.85
C ARG A 115 56.00 -6.54 -12.44
N GLN A 116 56.28 -6.36 -11.15
CA GLN A 116 57.62 -6.10 -10.62
C GLN A 116 58.32 -7.37 -10.09
N GLU A 117 57.55 -8.44 -9.83
CA GLU A 117 58.06 -9.81 -9.61
C GLU A 117 58.37 -10.53 -10.92
#